data_AF-A0ABD2NMF3-F1
#
_entry.id   AF-A0ABD2NMF3-F1
#
_cell.length_a   1.000
_cell.length_b   1.000
_cell.length_c   1.000
_cell.angle_alpha   90.00
_cell.angle_beta   90.00
_cell.angle_gamma   90.00
#
_symmetry.space_group_name_H-M   'P 1'
#
loop_
_entity.id
_entity.type
_entity.pdbx_description
1 polymer ?
#
loop_
_entity_poly.entity_id
_entity_poly.type
_entity_poly.pdbx_seq_one_letter_code
_entity_poly.pdbx_strand_id
1 'polypeptide(L)'
;MPREFIRKSEKNEWLKSTLQEAFTAVRSGRKEREVGRSSNILESTLWDKSKANQSNKLRLGRNPVFNEEQNNAIANHVIKLANIFFETIFDKAYVKVATMDKGISGLRTAGPNKFSEDDFGQNEPSDSTAIQITINLNDRQINIETPVDLKIESSETNQV
;
A
#
# COMPACT_ATOMS: atom_id res chain seq x y z
N MET A 1 48.90 22.51 10.52
CA MET A 1 47.63 23.23 10.70
C MET A 1 46.51 22.41 10.10
N PRO A 2 45.45 22.04 10.86
CA PRO A 2 44.26 21.43 10.30
C PRO A 2 43.53 22.46 9.42
N ARG A 3 43.12 22.07 8.22
CA ARG A 3 42.22 22.90 7.37
C ARG A 3 40.79 22.46 7.65
N GLU A 4 39.92 23.41 8.00
CA GLU A 4 38.48 23.17 8.08
C GLU A 4 37.87 23.31 6.68
N PHE A 5 37.25 22.23 6.19
CA PHE A 5 36.51 22.23 4.94
C PHE A 5 35.02 22.42 5.23
N ILE A 6 34.48 23.60 4.89
CA ILE A 6 33.04 23.86 4.96
C ILE A 6 32.42 23.46 3.61
N ARG A 7 31.49 22.51 3.66
CA ARG A 7 30.77 22.04 2.48
C ARG A 7 29.74 23.10 2.05
N LYS A 8 29.71 23.45 0.76
CA LYS A 8 28.83 24.50 0.20
C LYS A 8 27.44 24.01 -0.27
N SER A 9 27.25 22.70 -0.38
CA SER A 9 26.00 22.09 -0.87
C SER A 9 25.49 21.03 0.09
N GLU A 10 24.18 20.92 0.25
CA GLU A 10 23.63 19.80 0.99
C GLU A 10 23.61 18.53 0.11
N LYS A 11 23.43 17.38 0.75
CA LYS A 11 23.38 16.11 0.03
C LYS A 11 22.01 15.98 -0.65
N ASN A 12 22.00 15.71 -1.95
CA ASN A 12 20.79 15.42 -2.75
C ASN A 12 19.74 16.57 -2.82
N GLU A 13 20.15 17.84 -2.80
CA GLU A 13 19.22 18.98 -3.02
C GLU A 13 18.70 19.10 -4.46
N TRP A 14 19.24 18.31 -5.39
CA TRP A 14 18.82 18.38 -6.78
C TRP A 14 17.47 17.70 -7.00
N LEU A 15 16.64 18.31 -7.83
CA LEU A 15 15.37 17.72 -8.27
C LEU A 15 15.62 16.56 -9.23
N LYS A 16 14.71 15.58 -9.21
CA LYS A 16 14.74 14.41 -10.10
C LYS A 16 14.73 14.81 -11.58
N SER A 17 13.96 15.84 -11.94
CA SER A 17 13.88 16.39 -13.30
C SER A 17 15.23 16.95 -13.75
N THR A 18 15.87 17.78 -12.91
CA THR A 18 17.17 18.41 -13.20
C THR A 18 18.27 17.37 -13.38
N LEU A 19 18.26 16.32 -12.57
CA LEU A 19 19.19 15.19 -12.72
C LEU A 19 18.97 14.44 -14.05
N GLN A 20 17.72 14.20 -14.43
CA GLN A 20 17.38 13.51 -15.67
C GLN A 20 17.78 14.32 -16.91
N GLU A 21 17.53 15.64 -16.89
CA GLU A 21 17.99 16.58 -17.90
C GLU A 21 19.52 16.56 -18.03
N ALA A 22 20.24 16.61 -16.89
CA ALA A 22 21.69 16.50 -16.88
C ALA A 22 22.19 15.20 -17.53
N PHE A 23 21.56 14.05 -17.26
CA PHE A 23 21.92 12.80 -17.95
C PHE A 23 21.64 12.83 -19.44
N THR A 24 20.53 13.44 -19.88
CA THR A 24 20.25 13.57 -21.32
C THR A 24 21.31 14.43 -22.01
N ALA A 25 21.76 15.52 -21.37
CA ALA A 25 22.83 16.37 -21.87
C ALA A 25 24.17 15.63 -21.96
N VAL A 26 24.54 14.85 -20.94
CA VAL A 26 25.76 14.02 -20.97
C VAL A 26 25.67 12.96 -22.08
N ARG A 27 24.52 12.29 -22.22
CA ARG A 27 24.29 11.29 -23.30
C ARG A 27 24.34 11.91 -24.69
N SER A 28 23.92 13.16 -24.85
CA SER A 28 24.07 13.91 -26.11
C SER A 28 25.52 14.30 -26.44
N GLY A 29 26.49 13.96 -25.57
CA GLY A 29 27.92 14.19 -25.80
C GLY A 29 28.48 15.44 -25.12
N ARG A 30 27.72 16.14 -24.28
CA ARG A 30 28.27 17.25 -23.48
C ARG A 30 29.19 16.73 -22.38
N LYS A 31 30.24 17.49 -22.06
CA LYS A 31 31.19 17.12 -21.00
C LYS A 31 30.51 17.20 -19.62
N GLU A 32 30.68 16.18 -18.80
CA GLU A 32 30.06 16.06 -17.46
C GLU A 32 30.35 17.28 -16.57
N ARG A 33 31.57 17.82 -16.64
CA ARG A 33 31.96 19.03 -15.92
C ARG A 33 31.17 20.28 -16.34
N GLU A 34 30.83 20.42 -17.61
CA GLU A 34 30.03 21.55 -18.12
C GLU A 34 28.58 21.41 -17.64
N VAL A 35 28.03 20.21 -17.76
CA VAL A 35 26.66 19.90 -17.33
C VAL A 35 26.49 20.08 -15.81
N GLY A 36 27.46 19.65 -15.00
CA GLY A 36 27.42 19.86 -13.55
C GLY A 36 27.36 21.35 -13.16
N ARG A 37 28.07 22.21 -13.90
CA ARG A 37 28.03 23.66 -13.70
C ARG A 37 26.68 24.27 -14.09
N SER A 38 26.09 23.85 -15.22
CA SER A 38 24.78 24.37 -15.65
C SER A 38 23.63 23.91 -14.76
N SER A 39 23.70 22.68 -14.25
CA SER A 39 22.60 22.05 -13.51
C SER A 39 22.74 22.18 -11.99
N ASN A 40 23.79 22.85 -11.50
CA ASN A 40 24.14 22.94 -10.07
C ASN A 40 24.24 21.56 -9.39
N ILE A 41 24.79 20.57 -10.09
CA ILE A 41 25.02 19.20 -9.60
C ILE A 41 26.52 18.96 -9.56
N LEU A 42 27.02 18.37 -8.48
CA LEU A 42 28.42 18.00 -8.34
C LEU A 42 28.86 17.03 -9.45
N GLU A 43 30.01 17.30 -10.07
CA GLU A 43 30.59 16.46 -11.13
C GLU A 43 30.75 15.00 -10.69
N SER A 44 31.20 14.75 -9.46
CA SER A 44 31.30 13.41 -8.89
C SER A 44 29.96 12.69 -8.82
N THR A 45 28.87 13.41 -8.54
CA THR A 45 27.53 12.82 -8.48
C THR A 45 27.04 12.38 -9.85
N LEU A 46 27.29 13.19 -10.89
CA LEU A 46 26.97 12.82 -12.27
C LEU A 46 27.78 11.60 -12.71
N TRP A 47 29.08 11.58 -12.41
CA TRP A 47 29.97 10.46 -12.75
C TRP A 47 29.57 9.15 -12.05
N ASP A 48 29.35 9.19 -10.73
CA ASP A 48 28.96 8.01 -9.94
C ASP A 48 27.65 7.41 -10.46
N LYS A 49 26.65 8.25 -10.74
CA LYS A 49 25.36 7.80 -11.23
C LYS A 49 25.36 7.40 -12.70
N SER A 50 26.19 8.04 -13.53
CA SER A 50 26.42 7.68 -14.92
C SER A 50 26.99 6.25 -15.00
N LYS A 51 28.03 5.95 -14.22
CA LYS A 51 28.60 4.60 -14.11
C LYS A 51 27.63 3.56 -13.55
N ALA A 52 26.84 3.94 -12.55
CA ALA A 52 25.88 3.04 -11.94
C ALA A 52 24.70 2.70 -12.86
N ASN A 53 24.55 3.39 -14.00
CA ASN A 53 23.40 3.32 -14.91
C ASN A 53 22.05 3.42 -14.18
N GLN A 54 22.06 4.11 -13.02
CA GLN A 54 20.95 4.19 -12.08
C GLN A 54 20.33 5.58 -12.21
N SER A 55 19.48 5.75 -13.21
CA SER A 55 18.78 7.01 -13.42
C SER A 55 17.79 7.33 -12.30
N ASN A 56 17.22 6.33 -11.61
CA ASN A 56 16.14 6.59 -10.66
C ASN A 56 15.92 5.59 -9.51
N LYS A 57 16.64 4.46 -9.44
CA LYS A 57 16.38 3.47 -8.38
C LYS A 57 17.18 3.82 -7.14
N LEU A 58 16.53 4.42 -6.15
CA LEU A 58 17.07 4.47 -4.79
C LEU A 58 17.20 3.02 -4.30
N ARG A 59 18.43 2.58 -4.00
CA ARG A 59 18.65 1.29 -3.35
C ARG A 59 18.36 1.48 -1.87
N LEU A 60 17.16 1.06 -1.43
CA LEU A 60 16.70 1.15 -0.04
C LEU A 60 17.40 0.16 0.92
N GLY A 61 18.48 -0.51 0.49
CA GLY A 61 19.22 -1.45 1.31
C GLY A 61 20.02 -2.47 0.51
N ARG A 62 20.30 -3.59 1.16
CA ARG A 62 20.99 -4.74 0.57
C ARG A 62 20.16 -5.33 -0.56
N ASN A 63 20.83 -5.91 -1.57
CA ASN A 63 20.14 -6.65 -2.62
C ASN A 63 19.34 -7.80 -2.00
N PRO A 64 18.10 -8.05 -2.46
CA PRO A 64 17.32 -9.18 -1.97
C PRO A 64 18.05 -10.49 -2.25
N VAL A 65 17.93 -11.44 -1.32
CA VAL A 65 18.54 -12.77 -1.45
C VAL A 65 17.82 -13.61 -2.51
N PHE A 66 16.51 -13.42 -2.61
CA PHE A 66 15.64 -14.15 -3.53
C PHE A 66 15.31 -13.32 -4.77
N ASN A 67 15.10 -14.01 -5.90
CA ASN A 67 14.56 -13.40 -7.10
C ASN A 67 13.08 -12.97 -6.89
N GLU A 68 12.58 -12.10 -7.75
CA GLU A 68 11.19 -11.61 -7.69
C GLU A 68 10.18 -12.75 -7.78
N GLU A 69 10.40 -13.70 -8.70
CA GLU A 69 9.55 -14.89 -8.85
C GLU A 69 9.51 -15.75 -7.58
N GLN A 70 10.66 -15.93 -6.92
CA GLN A 70 10.77 -16.70 -5.68
C GLN A 70 10.05 -15.99 -4.53
N ASN A 71 10.18 -14.67 -4.42
CA ASN A 71 9.46 -13.89 -3.42
C ASN A 71 7.96 -14.00 -3.61
N ASN A 72 7.47 -13.92 -4.85
CA ASN A 72 6.06 -14.07 -5.16
C ASN A 72 5.55 -15.47 -4.83
N ALA A 73 6.34 -16.51 -5.13
CA ALA A 73 6.00 -17.89 -4.77
C ALA A 73 5.89 -18.06 -3.24
N ILE A 74 6.83 -17.51 -2.48
CA ILE A 74 6.80 -17.54 -1.00
C ILE A 74 5.60 -16.76 -0.48
N ALA A 75 5.34 -15.57 -0.99
CA ALA A 75 4.21 -14.74 -0.59
C ALA A 75 2.86 -15.46 -0.81
N ASN A 76 2.67 -16.03 -1.99
CA ASN A 76 1.46 -16.80 -2.32
C ASN A 76 1.31 -18.03 -1.41
N HIS A 77 2.41 -18.71 -1.10
CA HIS A 77 2.40 -19.84 -0.19
C HIS A 77 1.99 -19.44 1.23
N VAL A 78 2.51 -18.31 1.74
CA VAL A 78 2.14 -17.77 3.05
C VAL A 78 0.65 -17.40 3.10
N ILE A 79 0.14 -16.74 2.06
CA ILE A 79 -1.29 -16.38 1.96
C ILE A 79 -2.15 -17.65 1.95
N LYS A 80 -1.76 -18.67 1.19
CA LYS A 80 -2.47 -19.95 1.15
C LYS A 80 -2.53 -20.63 2.52
N LEU A 81 -1.41 -20.63 3.24
CA LEU A 81 -1.37 -21.17 4.61
C LEU A 81 -2.26 -20.38 5.57
N ALA A 82 -2.27 -19.05 5.45
CA ALA A 82 -3.12 -18.20 6.27
C ALA A 82 -4.61 -18.51 6.02
N ASN A 83 -5.04 -18.63 4.76
CA ASN A 83 -6.43 -18.94 4.43
C ASN A 83 -6.88 -20.30 5.01
N ILE A 84 -6.06 -21.35 4.85
CA ILE A 84 -6.34 -22.67 5.43
C ILE A 84 -6.45 -22.57 6.96
N PHE A 85 -5.57 -21.80 7.59
CA PHE A 85 -5.59 -21.63 9.05
C PHE A 85 -6.86 -20.91 9.52
N PHE A 86 -7.29 -19.85 8.83
CA PHE A 86 -8.51 -19.14 9.16
C PHE A 86 -9.75 -20.01 8.96
N GLU A 87 -9.90 -20.66 7.81
CA GLU A 87 -11.03 -21.57 7.52
C GLU A 87 -11.19 -22.63 8.61
N THR A 88 -10.10 -23.33 8.94
CA THR A 88 -10.15 -24.41 9.92
C THR A 88 -10.47 -23.94 11.35
N ILE A 89 -10.08 -22.72 11.72
CA ILE A 89 -10.42 -22.14 13.03
C ILE A 89 -11.89 -21.73 13.05
N PHE A 90 -12.36 -21.04 12.02
CA PHE A 90 -13.74 -20.58 11.95
C PHE A 90 -14.71 -21.75 11.88
N ASP A 91 -14.43 -22.79 11.11
CA ASP A 91 -15.29 -23.98 11.03
C ASP A 91 -15.40 -24.67 12.40
N LYS A 92 -14.27 -24.87 13.09
CA LYS A 92 -14.25 -25.48 14.43
C LYS A 92 -14.96 -24.62 15.47
N ALA A 93 -14.78 -23.30 15.41
CA ALA A 93 -15.45 -22.38 16.33
C ALA A 93 -16.96 -22.33 16.04
N TYR A 94 -17.36 -22.27 14.77
CA TYR A 94 -18.75 -22.23 14.35
C TYR A 94 -19.48 -23.50 14.80
N VAL A 95 -18.94 -24.68 14.54
CA VAL A 95 -19.54 -25.95 14.98
C VAL A 95 -19.71 -26.01 16.51
N LYS A 96 -18.79 -25.42 17.28
CA LYS A 96 -18.89 -25.37 18.75
C LYS A 96 -19.93 -24.36 19.27
N VAL A 97 -20.17 -23.27 18.53
CA VAL A 97 -21.03 -22.17 18.99
C VAL A 97 -22.45 -22.29 18.44
N ALA A 98 -22.61 -22.73 17.19
CA ALA A 98 -23.88 -22.86 16.49
C ALA A 98 -24.58 -24.19 16.81
N THR A 99 -24.77 -24.50 18.09
CA THR A 99 -25.55 -25.66 18.52
C THR A 99 -27.04 -25.32 18.63
N MET A 100 -27.89 -26.32 18.40
CA MET A 100 -29.35 -26.17 18.52
C MET A 100 -29.75 -25.66 19.90
N ASP A 101 -29.07 -26.09 20.97
CA ASP A 101 -29.33 -25.62 22.33
C ASP A 101 -29.08 -24.13 22.50
N LYS A 102 -28.00 -23.60 21.89
CA LYS A 102 -27.73 -22.15 21.90
C LYS A 102 -28.74 -21.40 21.04
N GLY A 103 -29.16 -21.97 19.91
CA GLY A 103 -30.24 -21.40 19.09
C GLY A 103 -31.57 -21.30 19.85
N ILE A 104 -31.97 -22.38 20.53
CA ILE A 104 -33.19 -22.43 21.35
C ILE A 104 -33.08 -21.47 22.55
N SER A 105 -31.94 -21.44 23.23
CA SER A 105 -31.68 -20.53 24.35
C SER A 105 -31.72 -19.07 23.91
N GLY A 106 -31.10 -18.75 22.78
CA GLY A 106 -31.16 -17.43 22.14
C GLY A 106 -32.59 -17.04 21.78
N LEU A 107 -33.36 -17.95 21.15
CA LEU A 107 -34.75 -17.71 20.79
C LEU A 107 -35.67 -17.54 22.02
N ARG A 108 -35.41 -18.23 23.12
CA ARG A 108 -36.16 -18.02 24.38
C ARG A 108 -35.82 -16.67 25.03
N THR A 109 -34.54 -16.28 24.97
CA THR A 109 -34.05 -15.04 25.59
C THR A 109 -34.46 -13.81 24.79
N ALA A 110 -34.31 -13.86 23.47
CA ALA A 110 -34.71 -12.78 22.57
C ALA A 110 -36.22 -12.84 22.30
N GLY A 111 -36.84 -14.01 22.16
CA GLY A 111 -38.26 -14.13 21.84
C GLY A 111 -38.60 -13.63 20.42
N PRO A 112 -39.73 -14.05 19.85
CA PRO A 112 -40.16 -13.59 18.52
C PRO A 112 -40.61 -12.11 18.50
N ASN A 113 -40.85 -11.49 19.66
CA ASN A 113 -41.47 -10.15 19.77
C ASN A 113 -40.56 -9.06 20.33
N LYS A 114 -39.23 -9.28 20.44
CA LYS A 114 -38.30 -8.24 20.93
C LYS A 114 -37.67 -7.38 19.86
N PHE A 115 -37.83 -7.74 18.60
CA PHE A 115 -37.38 -6.90 17.50
C PHE A 115 -38.57 -6.08 17.01
N SER A 116 -38.45 -4.77 17.14
CA SER A 116 -39.36 -3.81 16.52
C SER A 116 -38.92 -3.55 15.07
N GLU A 117 -39.82 -3.01 14.24
CA GLU A 117 -39.47 -2.58 12.87
C GLU A 117 -38.28 -1.59 12.88
N ASP A 118 -38.15 -0.80 13.95
CA ASP A 118 -37.09 0.17 14.15
C ASP A 118 -35.70 -0.48 14.39
N ASP A 119 -35.66 -1.73 14.89
CA ASP A 119 -34.40 -2.48 15.08
C ASP A 119 -33.84 -3.05 13.77
N PHE A 120 -34.67 -3.13 12.74
CA PHE A 120 -34.30 -3.56 11.38
C PHE A 120 -34.18 -2.38 10.42
N GLY A 121 -33.99 -1.17 10.95
CA GLY A 121 -33.77 0.03 10.16
C GLY A 121 -32.83 -0.29 9.00
N GLN A 122 -33.31 -0.06 7.77
CA GLN A 122 -32.44 -0.09 6.61
C GLN A 122 -31.27 0.80 6.97
N ASN A 123 -30.05 0.29 6.90
CA ASN A 123 -28.93 1.17 6.66
C ASN A 123 -29.24 1.79 5.30
N GLU A 124 -30.04 2.86 5.31
CA GLU A 124 -30.12 3.84 4.25
C GLU A 124 -28.66 4.04 3.86
N PRO A 125 -28.28 3.68 2.62
CA PRO A 125 -26.91 3.85 2.19
C PRO A 125 -26.65 5.35 2.30
N SER A 126 -26.05 5.77 3.41
CA SER A 126 -25.68 7.15 3.62
C SER A 126 -24.76 7.48 2.45
N ASP A 127 -25.27 8.27 1.53
CA ASP A 127 -24.67 8.58 0.24
C ASP A 127 -23.15 8.69 0.39
N SER A 128 -22.42 7.70 -0.15
CA SER A 128 -21.00 7.82 -0.50
C SER A 128 -20.12 8.54 0.53
N THR A 129 -20.10 8.13 1.80
CA THR A 129 -19.04 8.61 2.69
C THR A 129 -17.75 7.85 2.37
N ALA A 130 -16.86 8.50 1.62
CA ALA A 130 -15.50 8.04 1.41
C ALA A 130 -14.88 7.63 2.76
N ILE A 131 -14.49 6.36 2.89
CA ILE A 131 -13.82 5.87 4.09
C ILE A 131 -12.43 6.51 4.11
N GLN A 132 -12.24 7.54 4.94
CA GLN A 132 -10.93 8.12 5.16
C GLN A 132 -10.11 7.18 6.06
N ILE A 133 -9.24 6.39 5.45
CA ILE A 133 -8.27 5.57 6.19
C ILE A 133 -7.03 6.43 6.42
N THR A 134 -6.86 6.96 7.63
CA THR A 134 -5.62 7.64 8.03
C THR A 134 -4.65 6.62 8.63
N ILE A 135 -3.59 6.27 7.89
CA ILE A 135 -2.54 5.40 8.39
C ILE A 135 -1.35 6.26 8.84
N ASN A 136 -0.99 6.20 10.12
CA ASN A 136 0.14 6.92 10.68
C ASN A 136 1.39 6.03 10.65
N LEU A 137 2.31 6.29 9.72
CA LEU A 137 3.67 5.72 9.74
C LEU A 137 4.69 6.85 9.80
N ASN A 138 5.49 6.88 10.87
CA ASN A 138 6.69 7.71 11.02
C ASN A 138 6.50 9.17 10.56
N ASP A 139 5.58 9.89 11.21
CA ASP A 139 5.33 11.34 11.02
C ASP A 139 4.91 11.80 9.61
N ARG A 140 4.41 10.90 8.76
CA ARG A 140 3.78 11.25 7.47
C ARG A 140 2.36 10.72 7.39
N GLN A 141 1.41 11.65 7.24
CA GLN A 141 0.00 11.35 6.96
C GLN A 141 -0.18 11.08 5.46
N ILE A 142 -0.76 9.93 5.11
CA ILE A 142 -1.15 9.58 3.75
C ILE A 142 -2.65 9.29 3.78
N ASN A 143 -3.42 10.07 3.03
CA ASN A 143 -4.86 9.85 2.85
C ASN A 143 -5.08 9.12 1.53
N ILE A 144 -5.81 8.00 1.59
CA ILE A 144 -6.18 7.20 0.42
C ILE A 144 -7.69 7.18 0.33
N GLU A 145 -8.24 7.67 -0.78
CA GLU A 145 -9.66 7.58 -1.12
C GLU A 145 -9.86 6.43 -2.10
N THR A 146 -10.60 5.40 -1.70
CA THR A 146 -10.99 4.31 -2.62
C THR A 146 -12.51 4.30 -2.79
N PRO A 147 -13.02 4.41 -4.03
CA PRO A 147 -14.45 4.20 -4.30
C PRO A 147 -14.79 2.71 -4.20
N VAL A 148 -15.87 2.39 -3.49
CA VAL A 148 -16.41 1.03 -3.40
C VAL A 148 -17.69 0.98 -4.23
N ASP A 149 -17.61 0.43 -5.44
CA ASP A 149 -18.78 0.18 -6.29
C ASP A 149 -19.45 -1.13 -5.84
N LEU A 150 -20.46 -1.05 -4.97
CA LEU A 150 -21.36 -2.17 -4.67
C LEU A 150 -22.52 -2.17 -5.66
N LYS A 151 -22.38 -2.90 -6.77
CA LYS A 151 -23.53 -3.24 -7.63
C LYS A 151 -24.31 -4.38 -6.98
N ILE A 152 -25.46 -4.06 -6.40
CA ILE A 152 -26.45 -5.05 -5.94
C ILE A 152 -27.34 -5.37 -7.14
N GLU A 153 -27.16 -6.54 -7.74
CA GLU A 153 -28.11 -7.07 -8.72
C GLU A 153 -29.34 -7.62 -7.98
N SER A 154 -30.43 -6.86 -8.02
CA SER A 154 -31.75 -7.32 -7.59
C SER A 154 -32.26 -8.37 -8.58
N SER A 155 -32.35 -9.62 -8.16
CA SER A 155 -33.06 -10.65 -8.93
C SER A 155 -34.57 -10.43 -8.81
N GLU A 156 -35.20 -10.18 -9.96
CA GLU A 156 -36.64 -10.01 -10.10
C GLU A 156 -37.40 -11.29 -9.72
N THR A 157 -38.42 -11.12 -8.91
CA THR A 157 -39.48 -12.10 -8.65
C THR A 157 -40.47 -12.08 -9.81
N ASN A 158 -40.71 -13.23 -10.44
CA ASN A 158 -41.89 -13.42 -11.28
C ASN A 158 -42.81 -14.49 -10.66
N GLN A 159 -43.97 -14.01 -10.23
CA GLN A 159 -45.23 -14.72 -9.97
C GLN A 159 -45.67 -15.42 -11.28
N VAL A 160 -46.31 -16.58 -11.36
CA VAL A 160 -47.48 -17.18 -10.68
C VAL A 160 -47.37 -18.70 -10.80
#